data_AF-A0A7W1END4-F1
#
_entry.id   AF-A0A7W1END4-F1
#
_cell.length_a   1.000
_cell.length_b   1.000
_cell.length_c   1.000
_cell.angle_alpha   90.00
_cell.angle_beta   90.00
_cell.angle_gamma   90.00
#
_symmetry.space_group_name_H-M   'P 1'
#
loop_
_entity.id
_entity.type
_entity.pdbx_description
1 polymer ?
#
loop_
_entity_poly.entity_id
_entity_poly.type
_entity_poly.pdbx_seq_one_letter_code
_entity_poly.pdbx_strand_id
1 'polypeptide(L)'
;MTLPPLPNTTPAADAASPAVTPPAPPAVPAAPPPPPGPVRFPLDWLLAHAAAPIRYRALTEVARLAPGDAEKISVLPFTHPDALMLSVQQSPDGTWAGGMLTIPSASAKRFEGVGTIPAVRRLIEYGWNREAPPLLHARRILFRLLAEDDDPTFLFELGGKHAPDEESARRSRTLLREAAAATLAQAGYEGDPRLRGAARRILTRLADYLRSPLAQKPFIRQGNQHMLAAEACPPSMYSLAMLAYMPLFRAEHHREMDALYNHLIQPQPRQEAVQLCGKRVLPVPHLVLGDALP
;
A
#
# COMPACT_ATOMS: atom_id res chain seq x y z
N MET A 1 -98.40 18.88 0.84
CA MET A 1 -97.55 18.62 2.01
C MET A 1 -96.21 18.13 1.48
N THR A 2 -95.27 19.04 1.36
CA THR A 2 -94.00 18.92 0.66
C THR A 2 -92.89 19.01 1.70
N LEU A 3 -92.08 17.95 1.80
CA LEU A 3 -90.96 17.83 2.74
C LEU A 3 -89.80 18.76 2.35
N PRO A 4 -89.04 19.30 3.33
CA PRO A 4 -87.88 20.16 3.08
C PRO A 4 -86.64 19.37 2.62
N PRO A 5 -85.70 20.00 1.89
CA PRO A 5 -84.53 19.34 1.32
C PRO A 5 -83.38 19.14 2.34
N LEU A 6 -82.63 18.06 2.14
CA LEU A 6 -81.42 17.70 2.91
C LEU A 6 -80.20 18.57 2.52
N PRO A 7 -79.23 18.75 3.44
CA PRO A 7 -78.05 19.58 3.19
C PRO A 7 -76.99 18.90 2.29
N ASN A 8 -76.40 19.70 1.42
CA ASN A 8 -75.29 19.34 0.53
C ASN A 8 -74.06 18.84 1.31
N THR A 9 -73.70 17.57 1.13
CA THR A 9 -72.36 17.04 1.44
C THR A 9 -71.44 17.28 0.25
N THR A 10 -70.45 18.16 0.43
CA THR A 10 -69.33 18.37 -0.48
C THR A 10 -68.40 17.15 -0.46
N PRO A 11 -67.93 16.62 -1.59
CA PRO A 11 -66.97 15.53 -1.60
C PRO A 11 -65.59 16.02 -1.12
N ALA A 12 -65.02 15.33 -0.14
CA ALA A 12 -63.63 15.51 0.27
C ALA A 12 -62.71 15.04 -0.86
N ALA A 13 -61.75 15.89 -1.20
CA ALA A 13 -60.80 15.72 -2.29
C ALA A 13 -59.94 14.45 -2.15
N ASP A 14 -59.72 13.79 -3.28
CA ASP A 14 -58.76 12.71 -3.48
C ASP A 14 -57.40 13.03 -2.83
N ALA A 15 -56.93 12.10 -2.00
CA ALA A 15 -55.56 12.09 -1.53
C ALA A 15 -54.63 11.81 -2.72
N ALA A 16 -53.93 12.84 -3.18
CA ALA A 16 -52.93 12.74 -4.23
C ALA A 16 -51.82 11.73 -3.83
N SER A 17 -51.63 10.72 -4.67
CA SER A 17 -50.49 9.80 -4.63
C SER A 17 -49.16 10.57 -4.56
N PRO A 18 -48.16 10.12 -3.78
CA PRO A 18 -46.86 10.76 -3.75
C PRO A 18 -46.19 10.62 -5.12
N ALA A 19 -45.83 11.75 -5.72
CA ALA A 19 -45.09 11.79 -6.97
C ALA A 19 -43.72 11.12 -6.79
N VAL A 20 -43.48 10.04 -7.54
CA VAL A 20 -42.17 9.40 -7.64
C VAL A 20 -41.26 10.32 -8.45
N THR A 21 -40.34 11.00 -7.78
CA THR A 21 -39.25 11.72 -8.45
C THR A 21 -38.40 10.71 -9.24
N PRO A 22 -38.17 10.91 -10.55
CA PRO A 22 -37.28 10.04 -11.30
C PRO A 22 -35.85 10.13 -10.73
N PRO A 23 -35.08 9.03 -10.74
CA PRO A 23 -33.70 9.06 -10.29
C PRO A 23 -32.89 10.04 -11.15
N ALA A 24 -32.08 10.86 -10.49
CA ALA A 24 -31.16 11.77 -11.15
C ALA A 24 -30.23 10.99 -12.09
N PRO A 25 -29.93 11.50 -13.30
CA PRO A 25 -28.97 10.86 -14.18
C PRO A 25 -27.60 10.76 -13.48
N PRO A 26 -26.83 9.69 -13.72
CA PRO A 26 -25.50 9.53 -13.15
C PRO A 26 -24.65 10.75 -13.54
N ALA A 27 -23.97 11.33 -12.55
CA ALA A 27 -23.06 12.44 -12.77
C ALA A 27 -22.02 12.02 -13.81
N VAL A 28 -21.93 12.77 -14.91
CA VAL A 28 -20.89 12.57 -15.93
C VAL A 28 -19.55 12.80 -15.23
N PRO A 29 -18.60 11.84 -15.29
CA PRO A 29 -17.28 12.04 -14.73
C PRO A 29 -16.67 13.31 -15.32
N ALA A 30 -16.23 14.22 -14.46
CA ALA A 30 -15.52 15.42 -14.92
C ALA A 30 -14.34 14.99 -15.79
N ALA A 31 -14.17 15.63 -16.94
CA ALA A 31 -13.02 15.38 -17.80
C ALA A 31 -11.73 15.55 -17.00
N PRO A 32 -10.74 14.66 -17.15
CA PRO A 32 -9.49 14.78 -16.42
C PRO A 32 -8.86 16.16 -16.70
N PRO A 33 -8.31 16.84 -15.67
CA PRO A 33 -7.69 18.13 -15.87
C PRO A 33 -6.59 18.02 -16.92
N PRO A 34 -6.37 19.08 -17.73
CA PRO A 34 -5.27 19.09 -18.70
C PRO A 34 -3.95 18.82 -17.98
N PRO A 35 -3.00 18.13 -18.63
CA PRO A 35 -1.72 17.80 -18.01
C PRO A 35 -1.06 19.09 -17.49
N PRO A 36 -0.52 19.09 -16.26
CA PRO A 36 0.09 20.27 -15.69
C PRO A 36 1.23 20.76 -16.60
N GLY A 37 1.31 22.08 -16.80
CA GLY A 37 2.40 22.71 -17.55
C GLY A 37 3.77 22.42 -16.91
N PRO A 38 4.88 22.62 -17.65
CA PRO A 38 6.22 22.33 -17.16
C PRO A 38 6.53 23.08 -15.85
N VAL A 39 6.84 22.33 -14.81
CA VAL A 39 7.20 22.86 -13.49
C VAL A 39 8.69 23.18 -13.45
N ARG A 40 9.07 24.36 -12.94
CA ARG A 40 10.49 24.70 -12.73
C ARG A 40 11.06 23.87 -11.57
N PHE A 41 12.16 23.16 -11.83
CA PHE A 41 12.87 22.38 -10.83
C PHE A 41 14.13 23.12 -10.36
N PRO A 42 14.28 23.43 -9.05
CA PRO A 42 15.38 24.25 -8.53
C PRO A 42 16.67 23.44 -8.36
N LEU A 43 17.22 22.92 -9.47
CA LEU A 43 18.37 22.02 -9.45
C LEU A 43 19.59 22.67 -8.77
N ASP A 44 19.98 23.88 -9.18
CA ASP A 44 21.17 24.57 -8.64
C ASP A 44 21.08 24.75 -7.12
N TRP A 45 19.90 25.12 -6.62
CA TRP A 45 19.67 25.28 -5.18
C TRP A 45 19.84 23.95 -4.44
N LEU A 46 19.29 22.86 -4.98
CA LEU A 46 19.42 21.52 -4.39
C LEU A 46 20.87 21.04 -4.39
N LEU A 47 21.63 21.32 -5.46
CA LEU A 47 23.04 20.97 -5.54
C LEU A 47 23.90 21.71 -4.52
N ALA A 48 23.53 22.95 -4.19
CA ALA A 48 24.23 23.74 -3.18
C ALA A 48 23.86 23.35 -1.73
N HIS A 49 22.61 22.96 -1.45
CA HIS A 49 22.10 22.88 -0.08
C HIS A 49 21.63 21.50 0.38
N ALA A 50 21.32 20.57 -0.53
CA ALA A 50 20.68 19.33 -0.16
C ALA A 50 21.67 18.27 0.34
N ALA A 51 21.16 17.25 1.06
CA ALA A 51 21.95 16.08 1.42
C ALA A 51 22.41 15.31 0.17
N ALA A 52 23.50 14.55 0.30
CA ALA A 52 24.08 13.77 -0.79
C ALA A 52 23.06 12.87 -1.54
N PRO A 53 22.13 12.16 -0.86
CA PRO A 53 21.09 11.39 -1.56
C PRO A 53 20.12 12.25 -2.39
N ILE A 54 19.72 13.42 -1.88
CA ILE A 54 18.80 14.32 -2.58
C ILE A 54 19.48 14.88 -3.82
N ARG A 55 20.75 15.29 -3.70
CA ARG A 55 21.57 15.74 -4.83
C ARG A 55 21.69 14.65 -5.90
N TYR A 56 22.01 13.43 -5.47
CA TYR A 56 22.10 12.28 -6.38
C TYR A 56 20.79 12.06 -7.15
N ARG A 57 19.65 11.94 -6.44
CA ARG A 57 18.35 11.71 -7.08
C ARG A 57 17.86 12.89 -7.93
N ALA A 58 18.16 14.13 -7.52
CA ALA A 58 17.87 15.31 -8.33
C ALA A 58 18.59 15.27 -9.69
N LEU A 59 19.84 14.79 -9.71
CA LEU A 59 20.63 14.65 -10.93
C LEU A 59 20.20 13.45 -11.78
N THR A 60 19.92 12.31 -11.17
CA THR A 60 19.66 11.06 -11.91
C THR A 60 18.19 10.85 -12.28
N GLU A 61 17.25 11.17 -11.39
CA GLU A 61 15.82 10.87 -11.59
C GLU A 61 15.05 12.04 -12.18
N VAL A 62 15.38 13.27 -11.77
CA VAL A 62 14.69 14.48 -12.22
C VAL A 62 15.39 15.11 -13.43
N ALA A 63 16.67 15.48 -13.29
CA ALA A 63 17.44 16.08 -14.38
C ALA A 63 17.86 15.07 -15.46
N ARG A 64 17.89 13.78 -15.12
CA ARG A 64 18.21 12.65 -16.03
C ARG A 64 19.50 12.87 -16.81
N LEU A 65 20.60 13.12 -16.08
CA LEU A 65 21.92 13.26 -16.68
C LEU A 65 22.29 12.06 -17.58
N ALA A 66 23.14 12.31 -18.56
CA ALA A 66 23.67 11.27 -19.44
C ALA A 66 24.42 10.20 -18.62
N PRO A 67 24.41 8.91 -19.05
CA PRO A 67 25.00 7.81 -18.29
C PRO A 67 26.45 8.03 -17.84
N GLY A 68 27.30 8.62 -18.70
CA GLY A 68 28.70 8.90 -18.36
C GLY A 68 28.89 9.97 -17.28
N ASP A 69 27.91 10.85 -17.07
CA ASP A 69 27.92 11.82 -15.96
C ASP A 69 27.31 11.23 -14.69
N ALA A 70 26.35 10.29 -14.82
CA ALA A 70 25.79 9.54 -13.70
C ALA A 70 26.86 8.69 -12.99
N GLU A 71 27.81 8.11 -13.73
CA GLU A 71 28.93 7.36 -13.14
C GLU A 71 29.80 8.22 -12.21
N LYS A 72 30.08 9.48 -12.62
CA LYS A 72 30.91 10.41 -11.83
C LYS A 72 30.29 10.75 -10.47
N ILE A 73 28.97 10.72 -10.39
CA ILE A 73 28.20 11.04 -9.17
C ILE A 73 27.71 9.79 -8.42
N SER A 74 27.98 8.59 -8.92
CA SER A 74 27.53 7.31 -8.33
C SER A 74 28.07 7.07 -6.92
N VAL A 75 29.18 7.74 -6.56
CA VAL A 75 29.79 7.66 -5.22
C VAL A 75 29.00 8.49 -4.20
N LEU A 76 28.24 9.49 -4.64
CA LEU A 76 27.61 10.47 -3.76
C LEU A 76 26.68 9.84 -2.70
N PRO A 77 25.79 8.87 -3.01
CA PRO A 77 24.98 8.16 -2.01
C PRO A 77 25.77 7.54 -0.85
N PHE A 78 27.01 7.09 -1.11
CA PHE A 78 27.85 6.43 -0.11
C PHE A 78 28.54 7.40 0.84
N THR A 79 28.42 8.71 0.60
CA THR A 79 28.96 9.75 1.50
C THR A 79 27.97 10.15 2.60
N HIS A 80 26.74 9.63 2.58
CA HIS A 80 25.71 10.00 3.53
C HIS A 80 25.87 9.25 4.87
N PRO A 81 26.12 9.95 6.00
CA PRO A 81 26.44 9.29 7.27
C PRO A 81 25.36 8.33 7.78
N ASP A 82 24.08 8.67 7.57
CA ASP A 82 22.97 7.82 8.03
C ASP A 82 22.85 6.54 7.20
N ALA A 83 23.17 6.58 5.91
CA ALA A 83 23.21 5.38 5.07
C ALA A 83 24.35 4.45 5.50
N LEU A 84 25.54 5.02 5.78
CA LEU A 84 26.69 4.26 6.29
C LEU A 84 26.39 3.62 7.64
N MET A 85 25.85 4.38 8.59
CA MET A 85 25.49 3.85 9.91
C MET A 85 24.44 2.73 9.78
N LEU A 86 23.41 2.91 8.96
CA LEU A 86 22.42 1.88 8.70
C LEU A 86 23.05 0.61 8.10
N SER A 87 24.02 0.77 7.19
CA SER A 87 24.74 -0.37 6.59
C SER A 87 25.57 -1.17 7.61
N VAL A 88 26.23 -0.48 8.55
CA VAL A 88 27.08 -1.09 9.58
C VAL A 88 26.25 -1.84 10.62
N GLN A 89 24.98 -1.48 10.80
CA GLN A 89 24.07 -2.16 11.72
C GLN A 89 23.50 -3.49 11.17
N GLN A 90 23.80 -3.84 9.92
CA GLN A 90 23.35 -5.10 9.34
C GLN A 90 24.03 -6.29 10.06
N SER A 91 23.22 -7.28 10.41
CA SER A 91 23.72 -8.54 10.98
C SER A 91 24.38 -9.41 9.90
N PRO A 92 25.27 -10.36 10.27
CA PRO A 92 25.97 -11.22 9.31
C PRO A 92 25.05 -12.07 8.42
N ASP A 93 23.80 -12.29 8.84
CA ASP A 93 22.77 -13.01 8.08
C ASP A 93 22.04 -12.12 7.06
N GLY A 94 22.39 -10.84 6.97
CA GLY A 94 21.80 -9.87 6.07
C GLY A 94 20.54 -9.18 6.60
N THR A 95 20.17 -9.41 7.86
CA THR A 95 18.98 -8.80 8.49
C THR A 95 19.33 -7.61 9.40
N TRP A 96 18.31 -6.86 9.82
CA TRP A 96 18.43 -5.81 10.84
C TRP A 96 17.58 -6.14 12.06
N ALA A 97 18.20 -6.02 13.24
CA ALA A 97 17.58 -6.15 14.57
C ALA A 97 16.70 -7.40 14.79
N GLY A 98 16.85 -8.45 13.98
CA GLY A 98 16.03 -9.68 14.06
C GLY A 98 14.56 -9.49 13.66
N GLY A 99 14.18 -8.34 13.10
CA GLY A 99 12.82 -8.01 12.67
C GLY A 99 12.74 -7.73 11.18
N MET A 100 11.52 -7.76 10.62
CA MET A 100 11.29 -7.42 9.21
C MET A 100 10.62 -6.06 9.05
N LEU A 101 9.52 -5.82 9.74
CA LEU A 101 8.70 -4.61 9.62
C LEU A 101 8.83 -3.68 10.84
N THR A 102 9.67 -4.02 11.81
CA THR A 102 9.88 -3.22 13.02
C THR A 102 10.26 -1.78 12.68
N ILE A 103 9.52 -0.82 13.25
CA ILE A 103 9.79 0.61 13.13
C ILE A 103 10.44 1.06 14.44
N PRO A 104 11.56 1.82 14.41
CA PRO A 104 12.16 2.38 15.60
C PRO A 104 11.16 3.17 16.44
N SER A 105 11.23 3.03 17.78
CA SER A 105 10.39 3.81 18.67
C SER A 105 10.77 5.30 18.66
N ALA A 106 9.88 6.17 19.14
CA ALA A 106 10.17 7.60 19.24
C ALA A 106 11.39 7.93 20.13
N SER A 107 11.75 7.02 21.04
CA SER A 107 12.91 7.14 21.92
C SER A 107 14.18 6.50 21.35
N ALA A 108 14.09 5.77 20.24
CA ALA A 108 15.22 5.07 19.64
C ALA A 108 16.26 6.04 19.10
N LYS A 109 17.54 5.74 19.29
CA LYS A 109 18.61 6.56 18.70
C LYS A 109 18.75 6.22 17.23
N ARG A 110 18.21 7.12 16.37
CA ARG A 110 18.25 7.01 14.90
C ARG A 110 17.60 5.72 14.37
N PHE A 111 18.39 4.69 14.05
CA PHE A 111 17.93 3.42 13.45
C PHE A 111 17.98 2.23 14.40
N GLU A 112 18.22 2.47 15.69
CA GLU A 112 18.19 1.43 16.71
C GLU A 112 16.85 0.65 16.66
N GLY A 113 16.95 -0.67 16.49
CA GLY A 113 15.78 -1.56 16.41
C GLY A 113 15.03 -1.55 15.08
N VAL A 114 15.58 -0.94 14.01
CA VAL A 114 14.95 -0.95 12.69
C VAL A 114 14.86 -2.37 12.12
N GLY A 115 13.72 -2.70 11.50
CA GLY A 115 13.54 -3.97 10.80
C GLY A 115 14.20 -3.98 9.41
N THR A 116 14.39 -5.19 8.88
CA THR A 116 15.07 -5.44 7.61
C THR A 116 14.42 -4.73 6.41
N ILE A 117 13.09 -4.75 6.29
CA ILE A 117 12.39 -4.12 5.15
C ILE A 117 12.52 -2.60 5.18
N PRO A 118 12.18 -1.88 6.28
CA PRO A 118 12.45 -0.46 6.38
C PRO A 118 13.92 -0.08 6.14
N ALA A 119 14.87 -0.87 6.67
CA ALA A 119 16.29 -0.61 6.47
C ALA A 119 16.71 -0.70 5.00
N VAL A 120 16.31 -1.78 4.30
CA VAL A 120 16.57 -1.96 2.88
C VAL A 120 15.95 -0.85 2.04
N ARG A 121 14.66 -0.53 2.27
CA ARG A 121 13.98 0.54 1.53
C ARG A 121 14.65 1.88 1.75
N ARG A 122 15.09 2.16 2.97
CA ARG A 122 15.80 3.40 3.33
C ARG A 122 17.15 3.52 2.62
N LEU A 123 17.92 2.44 2.51
CA LEU A 123 19.17 2.43 1.73
C LEU A 123 18.90 2.72 0.24
N ILE A 124 17.86 2.11 -0.33
CA ILE A 124 17.45 2.38 -1.73
C ILE A 124 17.03 3.84 -1.90
N GLU A 125 16.25 4.39 -0.96
CA GLU A 125 15.87 5.82 -0.95
C GLU A 125 17.07 6.76 -0.82
N TYR A 126 18.14 6.32 -0.15
CA TYR A 126 19.41 7.05 -0.11
C TYR A 126 20.21 6.98 -1.41
N GLY A 127 19.74 6.22 -2.41
CA GLY A 127 20.38 6.07 -3.71
C GLY A 127 21.33 4.88 -3.81
N TRP A 128 21.32 3.96 -2.83
CA TRP A 128 22.13 2.75 -2.92
C TRP A 128 21.52 1.80 -3.94
N ASN A 129 22.35 1.29 -4.85
CA ASN A 129 21.91 0.34 -5.86
C ASN A 129 21.83 -1.08 -5.29
N ARG A 130 21.08 -1.97 -5.96
CA ARG A 130 20.90 -3.37 -5.55
C ARG A 130 22.20 -4.21 -5.50
N GLU A 131 23.29 -3.69 -6.06
CA GLU A 131 24.61 -4.32 -6.10
C GLU A 131 25.47 -3.91 -4.90
N ALA A 132 25.03 -2.91 -4.12
CA ALA A 132 25.70 -2.53 -2.88
C ALA A 132 25.69 -3.71 -1.89
N PRO A 133 26.81 -3.96 -1.17
CA PRO A 133 26.95 -5.16 -0.34
C PRO A 133 25.79 -5.41 0.64
N PRO A 134 25.29 -4.40 1.39
CA PRO A 134 24.19 -4.65 2.33
C PRO A 134 22.90 -5.11 1.64
N LEU A 135 22.64 -4.59 0.44
CA LEU A 135 21.46 -4.95 -0.34
C LEU A 135 21.61 -6.35 -0.95
N LEU A 136 22.81 -6.74 -1.38
CA LEU A 136 23.10 -8.11 -1.82
C LEU A 136 22.91 -9.13 -0.70
N HIS A 137 23.34 -8.82 0.53
CA HIS A 137 23.15 -9.71 1.68
C HIS A 137 21.68 -9.86 2.06
N ALA A 138 20.92 -8.76 2.10
CA ALA A 138 19.49 -8.77 2.42
C ALA A 138 18.62 -9.46 1.35
N ARG A 139 19.10 -9.49 0.10
CA ARG A 139 18.36 -10.05 -1.05
C ARG A 139 17.88 -11.48 -0.82
N ARG A 140 18.71 -12.34 -0.22
CA ARG A 140 18.38 -13.76 -0.01
C ARG A 140 17.13 -13.91 0.84
N ILE A 141 17.06 -13.18 1.96
CA ILE A 141 15.92 -13.32 2.87
C ILE A 141 14.64 -12.73 2.28
N LEU A 142 14.74 -11.62 1.53
CA LEU A 142 13.60 -11.02 0.85
C LEU A 142 12.98 -11.97 -0.20
N PHE A 143 13.80 -12.64 -1.02
CA PHE A 143 13.29 -13.65 -1.97
C PHE A 143 12.73 -14.88 -1.26
N ARG A 144 13.31 -15.27 -0.11
CA ARG A 144 12.79 -16.38 0.67
C ARG A 144 11.38 -16.10 1.18
N LEU A 145 11.10 -14.87 1.61
CA LEU A 145 9.74 -14.48 2.03
C LEU A 145 8.70 -14.69 0.91
N LEU A 146 9.08 -14.51 -0.36
CA LEU A 146 8.17 -14.71 -1.50
C LEU A 146 7.79 -16.18 -1.75
N ALA A 147 8.56 -17.14 -1.23
CA ALA A 147 8.44 -18.56 -1.56
C ALA A 147 7.23 -19.26 -0.92
N GLU A 148 6.37 -18.53 -0.19
CA GLU A 148 5.28 -19.10 0.60
C GLU A 148 5.73 -20.21 1.59
N ASP A 149 7.00 -20.18 2.00
CA ASP A 149 7.58 -21.05 3.03
C ASP A 149 6.84 -20.83 4.37
N ASP A 150 6.42 -21.93 5.00
CA ASP A 150 5.72 -21.96 6.28
C ASP A 150 6.63 -22.34 7.45
N ASP A 151 7.95 -22.43 7.23
CA ASP A 151 8.92 -22.65 8.30
C ASP A 151 8.74 -21.63 9.43
N PRO A 152 8.49 -22.08 10.67
CA PRO A 152 8.22 -21.22 11.82
C PRO A 152 9.37 -20.29 12.17
N THR A 153 10.60 -20.61 11.74
CA THR A 153 11.80 -19.78 11.96
C THR A 153 11.71 -18.42 11.25
N PHE A 154 10.84 -18.28 10.24
CA PHE A 154 10.60 -17.03 9.50
C PHE A 154 9.35 -16.27 9.93
N LEU A 155 8.82 -16.62 11.10
CA LEU A 155 7.82 -15.82 11.79
C LEU A 155 8.49 -14.66 12.55
N PHE A 156 9.25 -13.84 11.83
CA PHE A 156 10.11 -12.76 12.35
C PHE A 156 9.43 -11.90 13.42
N GLU A 157 8.15 -11.58 13.21
CA GLU A 157 7.38 -10.70 14.10
C GLU A 157 6.58 -11.44 15.18
N LEU A 158 6.56 -12.78 15.14
CA LEU A 158 5.72 -13.61 16.02
C LEU A 158 6.54 -14.60 16.87
N GLY A 159 7.87 -14.52 16.86
CA GLY A 159 8.80 -15.35 17.64
C GLY A 159 8.80 -15.09 19.16
N GLY A 160 7.63 -14.85 19.76
CA GLY A 160 7.46 -14.62 21.19
C GLY A 160 7.31 -15.90 22.03
N LYS A 161 7.06 -15.74 23.34
CA LYS A 161 6.90 -16.87 24.30
C LYS A 161 5.72 -17.80 24.00
N HIS A 162 4.77 -17.38 23.16
CA HIS A 162 3.62 -18.18 22.75
C HIS A 162 3.62 -18.31 21.24
N ALA A 163 3.37 -19.52 20.74
CA ALA A 163 3.14 -19.73 19.32
C ALA A 163 1.96 -18.86 18.88
N PRO A 164 2.09 -18.09 17.79
CA PRO A 164 0.96 -17.35 17.26
C PRO A 164 -0.16 -18.30 16.86
N ASP A 165 -1.41 -17.83 16.94
CA ASP A 165 -2.52 -18.54 16.33
C ASP A 165 -2.32 -18.62 14.80
N GLU A 166 -2.88 -19.67 14.19
CA GLU A 166 -2.64 -19.99 12.78
C GLU A 166 -3.09 -18.85 11.85
N GLU A 167 -4.19 -18.16 12.19
CA GLU A 167 -4.75 -17.08 11.41
C GLU A 167 -3.86 -15.83 11.47
N SER A 168 -3.41 -15.44 12.66
CA SER A 168 -2.42 -14.36 12.84
C SER A 168 -1.10 -14.67 12.14
N ALA A 169 -0.63 -15.92 12.17
CA ALA A 169 0.58 -16.35 11.46
C ALA A 169 0.40 -16.22 9.95
N ARG A 170 -0.72 -16.72 9.41
CA ARG A 170 -1.07 -16.63 7.99
C ARG A 170 -1.14 -15.19 7.51
N ARG A 171 -1.85 -14.31 8.24
CA ARG A 171 -1.95 -12.88 7.94
C ARG A 171 -0.58 -12.20 7.96
N SER A 172 0.22 -12.44 9.01
CA SER A 172 1.54 -11.82 9.15
C SER A 172 2.47 -12.24 8.02
N ARG A 173 2.44 -13.51 7.60
CA ARG A 173 3.20 -13.98 6.43
C ARG A 173 2.75 -13.31 5.13
N THR A 174 1.45 -13.12 4.92
CA THR A 174 0.93 -12.39 3.76
C THR A 174 1.44 -10.94 3.74
N LEU A 175 1.39 -10.25 4.87
CA LEU A 175 1.91 -8.89 4.99
C LEU A 175 3.42 -8.81 4.69
N LEU A 176 4.20 -9.73 5.25
CA LEU A 176 5.64 -9.83 4.99
C LEU A 176 5.95 -10.10 3.52
N ARG A 177 5.16 -10.94 2.86
CA ARG A 177 5.29 -11.24 1.42
C ARG A 177 5.04 -10.00 0.58
N GLU A 178 3.97 -9.28 0.83
CA GLU A 178 3.66 -8.05 0.10
C GLU A 178 4.73 -6.98 0.32
N ALA A 179 5.19 -6.82 1.56
CA ALA A 179 6.24 -5.86 1.88
C ALA A 179 7.61 -6.23 1.28
N ALA A 180 7.96 -7.52 1.26
CA ALA A 180 9.16 -8.01 0.57
C ALA A 180 9.06 -7.84 -0.94
N ALA A 181 7.89 -8.13 -1.54
CA ALA A 181 7.64 -7.93 -2.96
C ALA A 181 7.76 -6.45 -3.35
N ALA A 182 7.19 -5.55 -2.55
CA ALA A 182 7.31 -4.11 -2.73
C ALA A 182 8.77 -3.64 -2.67
N THR A 183 9.54 -4.18 -1.72
CA THR A 183 10.96 -3.85 -1.53
C THR A 183 11.82 -4.32 -2.69
N LEU A 184 11.59 -5.55 -3.17
CA LEU A 184 12.29 -6.10 -4.33
C LEU A 184 11.91 -5.38 -5.62
N ALA A 185 10.63 -5.00 -5.78
CA ALA A 185 10.17 -4.18 -6.89
C ALA A 185 10.87 -2.81 -6.89
N GLN A 186 10.91 -2.13 -5.74
CA GLN A 186 11.62 -0.86 -5.56
C GLN A 186 13.12 -0.97 -5.87
N ALA A 187 13.75 -2.11 -5.56
CA ALA A 187 15.14 -2.41 -5.90
C ALA A 187 15.37 -2.77 -7.38
N GLY A 188 14.32 -2.76 -8.22
CA GLY A 188 14.42 -3.01 -9.67
C GLY A 188 14.40 -4.49 -10.07
N TYR A 189 13.89 -5.39 -9.23
CA TYR A 189 13.77 -6.83 -9.54
C TYR A 189 12.51 -7.19 -10.34
N GLU A 190 11.84 -6.26 -11.01
CA GLU A 190 10.61 -6.50 -11.77
C GLU A 190 10.72 -7.67 -12.78
N GLY A 191 11.89 -7.84 -13.40
CA GLY A 191 12.15 -8.92 -14.36
C GLY A 191 12.42 -10.29 -13.73
N ASP A 192 12.58 -10.40 -12.40
CA ASP A 192 12.86 -11.68 -11.74
C ASP A 192 11.59 -12.55 -11.69
N PRO A 193 11.63 -13.80 -12.20
CA PRO A 193 10.44 -14.66 -12.27
C PRO A 193 9.83 -14.97 -10.90
N ARG A 194 10.63 -14.97 -9.83
CA ARG A 194 10.14 -15.22 -8.46
C ARG A 194 9.31 -14.06 -7.96
N LEU A 195 9.76 -12.82 -8.22
CA LEU A 195 8.97 -11.62 -7.90
C LEU A 195 7.70 -11.59 -8.75
N ARG A 196 7.80 -11.83 -10.06
CA ARG A 196 6.62 -11.85 -10.95
C ARG A 196 5.59 -12.89 -10.52
N GLY A 197 6.03 -14.10 -10.15
CA GLY A 197 5.15 -15.14 -9.63
C GLY A 197 4.44 -14.72 -8.34
N ALA A 198 5.16 -14.11 -7.39
CA ALA A 198 4.57 -13.58 -6.17
C ALA A 198 3.60 -12.42 -6.43
N ALA A 199 4.00 -11.49 -7.30
CA ALA A 199 3.16 -10.35 -7.71
C ALA A 199 1.87 -10.81 -8.36
N ARG A 200 1.90 -11.85 -9.20
CA ARG A 200 0.70 -12.44 -9.80
C ARG A 200 -0.23 -13.03 -8.73
N ARG A 201 0.29 -13.76 -7.74
CA ARG A 201 -0.54 -14.30 -6.63
C ARG A 201 -1.16 -13.19 -5.77
N ILE A 202 -0.39 -12.14 -5.46
CA ILE A 202 -0.89 -10.96 -4.74
C ILE A 202 -2.00 -10.28 -5.55
N LEU A 203 -1.75 -10.04 -6.85
CA LEU A 203 -2.72 -9.39 -7.73
C LEU A 203 -4.00 -10.22 -7.90
N THR A 204 -3.91 -11.54 -8.01
CA THR A 204 -5.09 -12.41 -8.09
C THR A 204 -5.97 -12.27 -6.85
N ARG A 205 -5.39 -12.35 -5.64
CA ARG A 205 -6.14 -12.17 -4.38
C ARG A 205 -6.82 -10.80 -4.31
N LEU A 206 -6.09 -9.77 -4.72
CA LEU A 206 -6.61 -8.40 -4.79
C LEU A 206 -7.76 -8.28 -5.80
N ALA A 207 -7.60 -8.84 -7.00
CA ALA A 207 -8.64 -8.83 -8.03
C ALA A 207 -9.88 -9.64 -7.62
N ASP A 208 -9.71 -10.74 -6.89
CA ASP A 208 -10.83 -11.52 -6.33
C ASP A 208 -11.60 -10.69 -5.30
N TYR A 209 -10.90 -10.00 -4.38
CA TYR A 209 -11.53 -9.08 -3.44
C TYR A 209 -12.26 -7.94 -4.16
N LEU A 210 -11.60 -7.26 -5.11
CA LEU A 210 -12.17 -6.10 -5.82
C LEU A 210 -13.44 -6.43 -6.61
N ARG A 211 -13.59 -7.68 -7.07
CA ARG A 211 -14.80 -8.17 -7.75
C ARG A 211 -15.86 -8.70 -6.78
N SER A 212 -15.52 -8.87 -5.50
CA SER A 212 -16.43 -9.40 -4.50
C SER A 212 -17.38 -8.30 -3.96
N PRO A 213 -18.52 -8.70 -3.38
CA PRO A 213 -19.40 -7.76 -2.67
C PRO A 213 -18.71 -7.03 -1.50
N LEU A 214 -17.63 -7.62 -0.95
CA LEU A 214 -16.86 -7.04 0.15
C LEU A 214 -16.12 -5.77 -0.27
N ALA A 215 -15.79 -5.59 -1.55
CA ALA A 215 -15.18 -4.34 -2.01
C ALA A 215 -16.14 -3.14 -1.86
N GLN A 216 -17.45 -3.37 -2.01
CA GLN A 216 -18.47 -2.32 -1.87
C GLN A 216 -18.90 -2.13 -0.40
N LYS A 217 -18.98 -3.24 0.35
CA LYS A 217 -19.38 -3.24 1.76
C LYS A 217 -18.38 -4.06 2.59
N PRO A 218 -17.20 -3.51 2.90
CA PRO A 218 -16.11 -4.27 3.52
C PRO A 218 -16.33 -4.57 5.00
N PHE A 219 -17.20 -3.79 5.68
CA PHE A 219 -17.43 -3.93 7.11
C PHE A 219 -18.64 -4.82 7.42
N ILE A 220 -18.41 -5.82 8.26
CA ILE A 220 -19.42 -6.67 8.86
C ILE A 220 -19.60 -6.31 10.34
N ARG A 221 -20.80 -6.50 10.86
CA ARG A 221 -21.08 -6.35 12.29
C ARG A 221 -20.80 -7.67 12.99
N GLN A 222 -19.84 -7.70 13.91
CA GLN A 222 -19.54 -8.86 14.73
C GLN A 222 -19.57 -8.45 16.21
N GLY A 223 -20.52 -9.01 16.96
CA GLY A 223 -20.84 -8.53 18.31
C GLY A 223 -21.27 -7.04 18.29
N ASN A 224 -20.55 -6.21 19.03
CA ASN A 224 -20.84 -4.78 19.15
C ASN A 224 -19.91 -3.86 18.33
N GLN A 225 -19.08 -4.42 17.45
CA GLN A 225 -18.13 -3.66 16.62
C GLN A 225 -18.36 -3.91 15.13
N HIS A 226 -18.08 -2.89 14.32
CA HIS A 226 -17.95 -3.02 12.87
C HIS A 226 -16.49 -3.30 12.55
N MET A 227 -16.23 -4.37 11.82
CA MET A 227 -14.88 -4.81 11.48
C MET A 227 -14.84 -5.32 10.04
N LEU A 228 -13.65 -5.33 9.45
CA LEU A 228 -13.46 -5.95 8.14
C LEU A 228 -13.70 -7.44 8.24
N ALA A 229 -14.32 -8.01 7.22
CA ALA A 229 -14.49 -9.44 7.12
C ALA A 229 -13.13 -10.16 7.15
N ALA A 230 -13.05 -11.35 7.76
CA ALA A 230 -11.78 -12.06 7.93
C ALA A 230 -11.17 -12.46 6.58
N GLU A 231 -12.03 -12.75 5.59
CA GLU A 231 -11.68 -13.07 4.22
C GLU A 231 -11.42 -11.83 3.33
N ALA A 232 -11.65 -10.61 3.84
CA ALA A 232 -11.40 -9.40 3.08
C ALA A 232 -9.89 -9.23 2.84
N CYS A 233 -9.51 -9.08 1.57
CA CYS A 233 -8.14 -8.84 1.13
C CYS A 233 -8.06 -7.54 0.31
N PRO A 234 -8.36 -6.37 0.91
CA PRO A 234 -8.22 -5.09 0.23
C PRO A 234 -6.76 -4.81 -0.13
N PRO A 235 -6.51 -3.88 -1.08
CA PRO A 235 -5.16 -3.43 -1.39
C PRO A 235 -4.44 -2.95 -0.12
N SER A 236 -3.17 -3.31 0.03
CA SER A 236 -2.30 -2.76 1.06
C SER A 236 -1.36 -1.70 0.49
N MET A 237 -0.81 -0.83 1.34
CA MET A 237 0.24 0.11 0.95
C MET A 237 1.45 -0.61 0.30
N TYR A 238 1.71 -1.86 0.69
CA TYR A 238 2.78 -2.66 0.10
C TYR A 238 2.40 -3.21 -1.28
N SER A 239 1.18 -3.74 -1.46
CA SER A 239 0.73 -4.19 -2.78
C SER A 239 0.69 -3.03 -3.78
N LEU A 240 0.26 -1.84 -3.34
CA LEU A 240 0.27 -0.63 -4.16
C LEU A 240 1.70 -0.20 -4.51
N ALA A 241 2.61 -0.17 -3.53
CA ALA A 241 4.01 0.16 -3.75
C ALA A 241 4.68 -0.83 -4.73
N MET A 242 4.43 -2.14 -4.57
CA MET A 242 4.90 -3.16 -5.50
C MET A 242 4.45 -2.85 -6.93
N LEU A 243 3.16 -2.62 -7.15
CA LEU A 243 2.61 -2.31 -8.47
C LEU A 243 3.18 -1.01 -9.04
N ALA A 244 3.36 0.03 -8.21
CA ALA A 244 3.95 1.30 -8.63
C ALA A 244 5.36 1.13 -9.21
N TYR A 245 6.18 0.28 -8.59
CA TYR A 245 7.54 -0.04 -9.05
C TYR A 245 7.62 -1.16 -10.10
N MET A 246 6.48 -1.69 -10.57
CA MET A 246 6.42 -2.70 -11.63
C MET A 246 5.57 -2.23 -12.82
N PRO A 247 6.00 -1.21 -13.58
CA PRO A 247 5.23 -0.65 -14.68
C PRO A 247 4.95 -1.62 -15.83
N LEU A 248 5.88 -2.52 -16.18
CA LEU A 248 5.67 -3.53 -17.23
C LEU A 248 4.63 -4.55 -16.78
N PHE A 249 4.71 -5.00 -15.52
CA PHE A 249 3.72 -5.88 -14.92
C PHE A 249 2.31 -5.25 -14.90
N ARG A 250 2.21 -3.95 -14.60
CA ARG A 250 0.92 -3.23 -14.68
C ARG A 250 0.37 -3.18 -16.10
N ALA A 251 1.23 -2.94 -17.10
CA ALA A 251 0.81 -2.91 -18.51
C ALA A 251 0.23 -4.27 -18.97
N GLU A 252 0.81 -5.38 -18.50
CA GLU A 252 0.32 -6.74 -18.76
C GLU A 252 -1.03 -7.04 -18.08
N HIS A 253 -1.37 -6.32 -17.00
CA HIS A 253 -2.55 -6.57 -16.15
C HIS A 253 -3.50 -5.37 -16.07
N HIS A 254 -3.75 -4.71 -17.22
CA HIS A 254 -4.56 -3.50 -17.30
C HIS A 254 -5.97 -3.64 -16.71
N ARG A 255 -6.65 -4.78 -16.90
CA ARG A 255 -8.02 -4.99 -16.37
C ARG A 255 -8.06 -4.97 -14.85
N GLU A 256 -7.10 -5.62 -14.21
CA GLU A 256 -6.95 -5.60 -12.76
C GLU A 256 -6.56 -4.19 -12.26
N MET A 257 -5.79 -3.43 -13.04
CA MET A 257 -5.45 -2.03 -12.72
C MET A 257 -6.66 -1.10 -12.80
N ASP A 258 -7.56 -1.29 -13.76
CA ASP A 258 -8.81 -0.51 -13.87
C ASP A 258 -9.72 -0.74 -12.65
N ALA A 259 -9.87 -2.00 -12.23
CA ALA A 259 -10.62 -2.34 -11.02
C ALA A 259 -10.00 -1.70 -9.77
N LEU A 260 -8.67 -1.73 -9.67
CA LEU A 260 -7.94 -1.10 -8.58
C LEU A 260 -8.12 0.42 -8.58
N TYR A 261 -8.01 1.07 -9.74
CA TYR A 261 -8.24 2.52 -9.88
C TYR A 261 -9.63 2.90 -9.39
N ASN A 262 -10.67 2.19 -9.85
CA ASN A 262 -12.05 2.45 -9.45
C ASN A 262 -12.29 2.32 -7.94
N HIS A 263 -11.56 1.40 -7.28
CA HIS A 263 -11.59 1.24 -5.83
C HIS A 263 -10.88 2.39 -5.11
N LEU A 264 -9.70 2.78 -5.58
CA LEU A 264 -8.88 3.81 -4.93
C LEU A 264 -9.50 5.21 -4.98
N ILE A 265 -10.31 5.51 -6.00
CA ILE A 265 -11.02 6.81 -6.10
C ILE A 265 -12.31 6.87 -5.27
N GLN A 266 -12.74 5.76 -4.66
CA GLN A 266 -13.89 5.80 -3.74
C GLN A 266 -13.48 6.47 -2.44
N PRO A 267 -14.36 7.25 -1.78
CA PRO A 267 -14.03 7.85 -0.50
C PRO A 267 -13.73 6.77 0.54
N GLN A 268 -12.67 6.97 1.33
CA GLN A 268 -12.32 6.06 2.41
C GLN A 268 -13.48 5.94 3.41
N PRO A 269 -13.89 4.73 3.80
CA PRO A 269 -14.89 4.53 4.84
C PRO A 269 -14.47 5.19 6.17
N ARG A 270 -15.44 5.75 6.89
CA ARG A 270 -15.20 6.43 8.18
C ARG A 270 -14.93 5.47 9.34
N GLN A 271 -15.26 4.18 9.17
CA GLN A 271 -15.03 3.16 10.19
C GLN A 271 -13.55 2.87 10.33
N GLU A 272 -13.11 2.62 11.57
CA GLU A 272 -11.73 2.22 11.83
C GLU A 272 -11.44 0.86 11.19
N ALA A 273 -10.30 0.78 10.48
CA ALA A 273 -9.88 -0.44 9.83
C ALA A 273 -9.31 -1.41 10.87
N VAL A 274 -10.17 -2.28 11.40
CA VAL A 274 -9.84 -3.39 12.29
C VAL A 274 -10.32 -4.71 11.70
N GLN A 275 -9.61 -5.80 12.01
CA GLN A 275 -9.96 -7.14 11.55
C GLN A 275 -9.83 -8.13 12.71
N LEU A 276 -10.76 -9.08 12.80
CA LEU A 276 -10.64 -10.19 13.73
C LEU A 276 -9.64 -11.19 13.16
N CYS A 277 -8.59 -11.51 13.92
CA CYS A 277 -7.63 -12.56 13.61
C CYS A 277 -7.61 -13.54 14.78
N GLY A 278 -8.14 -14.74 14.56
CA GLY A 278 -8.40 -15.72 15.59
C GLY A 278 -9.34 -15.17 16.66
N LYS A 279 -8.79 -14.87 17.84
CA LYS A 279 -9.54 -14.32 18.98
C LYS A 279 -9.25 -12.85 19.27
N ARG A 280 -8.41 -12.21 18.46
CA ARG A 280 -7.93 -10.84 18.71
C ARG A 280 -8.39 -9.91 17.61
N VAL A 281 -8.94 -8.76 18.02
CA VAL A 281 -9.20 -7.65 17.10
C VAL A 281 -7.90 -6.89 16.92
N LEU A 282 -7.41 -6.79 15.69
CA LEU A 282 -6.16 -6.14 15.35
C LEU A 282 -6.40 -4.94 14.43
N PRO A 283 -5.73 -3.80 14.67
CA PRO A 283 -5.72 -2.70 13.73
C PRO A 283 -4.99 -3.11 12.44
N VAL A 284 -5.52 -2.66 11.30
CA VAL A 284 -4.96 -2.92 9.96
C VAL A 284 -4.69 -1.62 9.20
N PRO A 285 -3.84 -0.71 9.74
CA PRO A 285 -3.63 0.62 9.17
C PRO A 285 -2.90 0.61 7.82
N HIS A 286 -2.36 -0.54 7.41
CA HIS A 286 -1.67 -0.72 6.13
C HIS A 286 -2.62 -1.00 4.96
N LEU A 287 -3.90 -1.27 5.22
CA LEU A 287 -4.90 -1.53 4.18
C LEU A 287 -5.49 -0.23 3.66
N VAL A 288 -5.74 -0.19 2.35
CA VAL A 288 -6.25 0.96 1.61
C VAL A 288 -7.67 0.66 1.15
N LEU A 289 -8.61 1.31 1.83
CA LEU A 289 -10.05 1.10 1.63
C LEU A 289 -10.69 2.13 0.68
N GLY A 290 -9.90 3.09 0.17
CA GLY A 290 -10.35 4.19 -0.67
C GLY A 290 -9.40 5.39 -0.53
N ASP A 291 -9.84 6.54 -1.04
CA ASP A 291 -9.14 7.83 -0.97
C ASP A 291 -9.34 8.50 0.40
N ALA A 292 -8.22 8.82 1.04
CA ALA A 292 -8.16 9.49 2.33
C ALA A 292 -8.24 11.03 2.22
N LEU A 293 -8.05 11.58 1.01
CA LEU A 293 -7.96 13.02 0.73
C LEU A 293 -9.05 13.49 -0.27
N PRO A 294 -10.33 13.12 -0.09
CA PRO A 294 -11.40 13.47 -1.04
C PRO A 294 -11.60 14.99 -1.20
#